data_AF-A0A7H8UGN9-F1
#
_entry.id   AF-A0A7H8UGN9-F1
#
_cell.length_a   1.000
_cell.length_b   1.000
_cell.length_c   1.000
_cell.angle_alpha   90.00
_cell.angle_beta   90.00
_cell.angle_gamma   90.00
#
_symmetry.space_group_name_H-M   'P 1'
#
loop_
_entity.id
_entity.type
_entity.pdbx_description
1 polymer ?
#
loop_
_entity_poly.entity_id
_entity_poly.type
_entity_poly.pdbx_seq_one_letter_code
_entity_poly.pdbx_strand_id
1 'polypeptide(L)'
;MAINDFKSFAVGAGANVMSKAGWIALTALATGFQAGKASSAQVNKALRQSSVIASMIAQFTADFTGQDVLDNGNLSTLHAAFGNSVSGRLAKVLTFTSFGTYTPTTGTKKIRVPAVGGEGCGGGVPSSSSATQTITMGGECVVYA
;
A
#
# COMPACT_ATOMS: atom_id res chain seq x y z
N MET A 1 -4.97 21.05 5.72
CA MET A 1 -4.97 19.60 6.01
C MET A 1 -6.12 19.03 5.20
N ALA A 2 -5.88 17.97 4.43
CA ALA A 2 -6.92 17.31 3.65
C ALA A 2 -8.01 16.74 4.57
N ILE A 3 -9.26 16.80 4.13
CA ILE A 3 -10.44 16.36 4.89
C ILE A 3 -10.66 14.86 4.71
N ASN A 4 -11.07 14.20 5.78
CA ASN A 4 -11.53 12.81 5.77
C ASN A 4 -12.94 12.75 6.34
N ASP A 5 -13.93 12.46 5.50
CA ASP A 5 -15.34 12.37 5.92
C ASP A 5 -15.72 11.00 6.49
N PHE A 6 -14.93 9.95 6.24
CA PHE A 6 -15.18 8.62 6.78
C PHE A 6 -14.83 8.60 8.27
N LYS A 7 -15.86 8.60 9.12
CA LYS A 7 -15.68 8.61 10.58
C LYS A 7 -15.75 7.22 11.17
N SER A 8 -14.89 6.98 12.16
CA SER A 8 -15.00 5.79 13.00
C SER A 8 -16.23 5.86 13.89
N PHE A 9 -16.99 4.77 13.94
CA PHE A 9 -18.23 4.69 14.70
C PHE A 9 -17.99 4.11 16.10
N ALA A 10 -18.71 4.67 17.07
CA ALA A 10 -18.75 4.21 18.44
C ALA A 10 -17.37 4.07 19.10
N VAL A 11 -16.32 4.85 18.79
CA VAL A 11 -14.98 4.71 19.40
C VAL A 11 -14.80 5.42 20.75
N GLY A 12 -15.76 6.25 21.16
CA GLY A 12 -15.68 7.02 22.40
C GLY A 12 -15.69 6.18 23.69
N ALA A 13 -15.23 6.81 24.78
CA ALA A 13 -15.34 6.24 26.12
C ALA A 13 -16.81 5.99 26.48
N GLY A 14 -17.09 4.84 27.11
CA GLY A 14 -18.46 4.46 27.49
C GLY A 14 -19.37 4.01 26.34
N ALA A 15 -18.85 3.92 25.10
CA ALA A 15 -19.66 3.44 23.98
C ALA A 15 -20.16 2.00 24.23
N ASN A 16 -21.46 1.79 24.00
CA ASN A 16 -22.13 0.50 24.15
C ASN A 16 -21.64 -0.50 23.10
N VAL A 17 -20.53 -1.18 23.39
CA VAL A 17 -19.86 -2.09 22.45
C VAL A 17 -19.44 -3.34 23.19
N MET A 18 -19.77 -4.50 22.61
CA MET A 18 -19.42 -5.81 23.18
C MET A 18 -17.90 -5.94 23.41
N SER A 19 -17.54 -6.62 24.50
CA SER A 19 -16.14 -6.92 24.82
C SER A 19 -15.46 -7.75 23.72
N LYS A 20 -14.14 -7.69 23.61
CA LYS A 20 -13.40 -8.47 22.60
C LYS A 20 -13.56 -9.97 22.83
N ALA A 21 -13.51 -10.43 24.08
CA ALA A 21 -13.72 -11.82 24.45
C ALA A 21 -15.12 -12.32 24.05
N GLY A 22 -16.18 -11.56 24.40
CA GLY A 22 -17.54 -11.90 24.01
C GLY A 22 -17.76 -11.92 22.50
N TRP A 23 -17.08 -11.05 21.77
CA TRP A 23 -17.15 -11.01 20.30
C TRP A 23 -16.51 -12.23 19.64
N ILE A 24 -15.33 -12.66 20.09
CA ILE A 24 -14.65 -13.84 19.52
C ILE A 24 -15.44 -15.14 19.83
N ALA A 25 -16.08 -15.21 20.99
CA ALA A 25 -16.90 -16.34 21.38
C ALA A 25 -18.30 -16.37 20.72
N LEU A 26 -18.70 -15.29 20.04
CA LEU A 26 -20.04 -15.16 19.48
C LEU A 26 -20.18 -16.01 18.21
N THR A 27 -21.11 -16.97 18.18
CA THR A 27 -21.39 -17.79 17.00
C THR A 27 -21.75 -16.95 15.76
N ALA A 28 -22.44 -15.84 15.95
CA ALA A 28 -22.80 -14.90 14.89
C ALA A 28 -21.58 -14.21 14.22
N LEU A 29 -20.37 -14.30 14.79
CA LEU A 29 -19.15 -13.88 14.11
C LEU A 29 -18.88 -14.72 12.86
N ALA A 30 -19.22 -16.02 12.90
CA ALA A 30 -19.06 -16.94 11.78
C ALA A 30 -20.31 -16.96 10.88
N THR A 31 -21.50 -16.94 11.47
CA THR A 31 -22.77 -17.13 10.73
C THR A 31 -23.46 -15.84 10.36
N GLY A 32 -23.01 -14.69 10.85
CA GLY A 32 -23.80 -13.46 10.86
C GLY A 32 -24.99 -13.53 11.84
N PHE A 33 -25.65 -12.38 12.03
CA PHE A 33 -26.91 -12.33 12.77
C PHE A 33 -28.02 -12.97 11.92
N GLN A 34 -28.67 -13.99 12.50
CA GLN A 34 -29.79 -14.69 11.88
C GLN A 34 -31.13 -14.03 12.27
N ALA A 35 -32.24 -14.64 11.89
CA ALA A 35 -33.57 -14.18 12.29
C ALA A 35 -33.66 -13.98 13.82
N GLY A 36 -34.18 -12.84 14.25
CA GLY A 36 -34.26 -12.44 15.65
C GLY A 36 -33.70 -11.04 15.90
N LYS A 37 -33.53 -10.68 17.17
CA LYS A 37 -32.99 -9.37 17.59
C LYS A 37 -31.50 -9.50 17.90
N ALA A 38 -30.65 -8.79 17.16
CA ALA A 38 -29.25 -8.61 17.52
C ALA A 38 -29.13 -7.58 18.67
N SER A 39 -28.26 -7.82 19.63
CA SER A 39 -27.99 -6.83 20.67
C SER A 39 -27.29 -5.61 20.07
N SER A 40 -27.70 -4.41 20.49
CA SER A 40 -27.09 -3.15 20.05
C SER A 40 -25.58 -3.13 20.31
N ALA A 41 -25.10 -3.75 21.40
CA ALA A 41 -23.68 -3.90 21.69
C ALA A 41 -22.92 -4.75 20.65
N GLN A 42 -23.58 -5.76 20.08
CA GLN A 42 -23.01 -6.62 19.03
C GLN A 42 -22.99 -5.89 17.69
N VAL A 43 -24.08 -5.21 17.33
CA VAL A 43 -24.16 -4.41 16.09
C VAL A 43 -23.12 -3.28 16.13
N ASN A 44 -23.01 -2.55 17.25
CA ASN A 44 -22.01 -1.50 17.40
C ASN A 44 -20.58 -2.06 17.32
N LYS A 45 -20.34 -3.30 17.76
CA LYS A 45 -19.03 -3.96 17.61
C LYS A 45 -18.69 -4.20 16.14
N ALA A 46 -19.63 -4.75 15.37
CA ALA A 46 -19.45 -4.99 13.94
C ALA A 46 -19.22 -3.68 13.17
N LEU A 47 -20.07 -2.68 13.41
CA LEU A 47 -19.96 -1.35 12.79
C LEU A 47 -18.66 -0.63 13.17
N ARG A 48 -18.22 -0.72 14.43
CA ARG A 48 -16.93 -0.16 14.87
C ARG A 48 -15.77 -0.83 14.11
N GLN A 49 -15.77 -2.15 13.96
CA GLN A 49 -14.68 -2.84 13.25
C GLN A 49 -14.56 -2.39 11.79
N SER A 50 -15.67 -2.24 11.08
CA SER A 50 -15.63 -1.77 9.68
C SER A 50 -15.30 -0.28 9.57
N SER A 51 -15.98 0.57 10.33
CA SER A 51 -15.81 2.04 10.25
C SER A 51 -14.42 2.52 10.70
N VAL A 52 -13.78 1.85 11.67
CA VAL A 52 -12.40 2.18 12.07
C VAL A 52 -11.43 1.91 10.93
N ILE A 53 -11.56 0.78 10.22
CA ILE A 53 -10.71 0.46 9.07
C ILE A 53 -10.99 1.43 7.92
N ALA A 54 -12.26 1.73 7.62
CA ALA A 54 -12.62 2.70 6.60
C ALA A 54 -12.03 4.09 6.88
N SER A 55 -12.20 4.59 8.10
CA SER A 55 -11.67 5.88 8.54
C SER A 55 -10.14 5.92 8.47
N MET A 56 -9.46 4.83 8.85
CA MET A 56 -8.00 4.71 8.75
C MET A 56 -7.52 4.76 7.29
N ILE A 57 -8.18 4.04 6.38
CA ILE A 57 -7.81 4.03 4.95
C ILE A 57 -8.05 5.40 4.31
N ALA A 58 -9.16 6.05 4.66
CA ALA A 58 -9.47 7.39 4.18
C ALA A 58 -8.46 8.41 4.70
N GLN A 59 -8.08 8.36 5.99
CA GLN A 59 -7.06 9.24 6.54
C GLN A 59 -5.70 9.01 5.87
N PHE A 60 -5.28 7.75 5.72
CA PHE A 60 -4.07 7.39 5.00
C PHE A 60 -4.07 7.97 3.57
N THR A 61 -5.20 7.87 2.88
CA THR A 61 -5.34 8.40 1.52
C THR A 61 -5.21 9.92 1.50
N ALA A 62 -5.87 10.62 2.42
CA ALA A 62 -5.79 12.07 2.56
C ALA A 62 -4.35 12.53 2.85
N ASP A 63 -3.65 11.85 3.78
CA ASP A 63 -2.29 12.19 4.18
C ASP A 63 -1.29 12.06 3.03
N PHE A 64 -1.43 11.04 2.18
CA PHE A 64 -0.48 10.75 1.11
C PHE A 64 -0.82 11.34 -0.26
N THR A 65 -2.07 11.75 -0.47
CA THR A 65 -2.46 12.46 -1.70
C THR A 65 -2.49 13.96 -1.50
N GLY A 66 -2.66 14.45 -0.27
CA GLY A 66 -2.97 15.85 0.02
C GLY A 66 -4.37 16.27 -0.42
N GLN A 67 -5.22 15.33 -0.85
CA GLN A 67 -6.56 15.59 -1.38
C GLN A 67 -7.63 15.12 -0.39
N ASP A 68 -8.78 15.79 -0.42
CA ASP A 68 -9.93 15.43 0.41
C ASP A 68 -10.51 14.06 0.02
N VAL A 69 -10.93 13.31 1.05
CA VAL A 69 -11.59 12.00 0.92
C VAL A 69 -13.02 12.13 1.44
N LEU A 70 -13.95 12.40 0.52
CA LEU A 70 -15.33 12.77 0.79
C LEU A 70 -16.29 11.57 0.74
N ASP A 71 -17.27 11.53 1.64
CA ASP A 71 -18.34 10.53 1.66
C ASP A 71 -19.56 11.00 0.85
N ASN A 72 -19.41 11.05 -0.49
CA ASN A 72 -20.43 11.51 -1.43
C ASN A 72 -20.92 10.42 -2.39
N GLY A 73 -20.58 9.15 -2.11
CA GLY A 73 -20.95 8.00 -2.94
C GLY A 73 -20.15 7.82 -4.24
N ASN A 74 -19.17 8.68 -4.54
CA ASN A 74 -18.36 8.53 -5.75
C ASN A 74 -17.22 7.50 -5.57
N LEU A 75 -17.56 6.24 -5.85
CA LEU A 75 -16.62 5.12 -5.72
C LEU A 75 -15.41 5.25 -6.65
N SER A 76 -15.59 5.83 -7.85
CA SER A 76 -14.50 5.99 -8.82
C SER A 76 -13.42 6.94 -8.31
N THR A 77 -13.82 8.07 -7.70
CA THR A 77 -12.86 9.02 -7.14
C THR A 77 -12.15 8.45 -5.92
N LEU A 78 -12.87 7.70 -5.06
CA LEU A 78 -12.26 7.01 -3.92
C LEU A 78 -11.23 5.98 -4.36
N HIS A 79 -11.55 5.18 -5.37
CA HIS A 79 -10.64 4.18 -5.92
C HIS A 79 -9.38 4.82 -6.53
N ALA A 80 -9.54 5.90 -7.30
CA ALA A 80 -8.42 6.63 -7.88
C ALA A 80 -7.54 7.28 -6.79
N ALA A 81 -8.16 7.91 -5.78
CA ALA A 81 -7.44 8.53 -4.67
C ALA A 81 -6.62 7.49 -3.89
N PHE A 82 -7.22 6.35 -3.56
CA PHE A 82 -6.52 5.26 -2.90
C PHE A 82 -5.37 4.71 -3.76
N GLY A 83 -5.59 4.50 -5.06
CA GLY A 83 -4.53 4.08 -5.98
C GLY A 83 -3.35 5.06 -6.03
N ASN A 84 -3.63 6.36 -5.97
CA ASN A 84 -2.62 7.40 -5.95
C ASN A 84 -1.86 7.47 -4.61
N SER A 85 -2.53 7.22 -3.48
CA SER A 85 -1.88 7.27 -2.15
C SER A 85 -0.80 6.20 -1.98
N VAL A 86 -0.93 5.07 -2.67
CA VAL A 86 0.03 3.96 -2.69
C VAL A 86 1.00 4.00 -3.88
N SER A 87 0.78 4.90 -4.83
CA SER A 87 1.59 5.02 -6.06
C SER A 87 2.99 5.55 -5.76
N GLY A 88 4.00 5.04 -6.49
CA GLY A 88 5.39 5.51 -6.37
C GLY A 88 6.14 5.05 -5.13
N ARG A 89 5.59 4.12 -4.35
CA ARG A 89 6.30 3.44 -3.25
C ARG A 89 7.34 2.46 -3.78
N LEU A 90 8.36 2.21 -2.97
CA LEU A 90 9.41 1.23 -3.29
C LEU A 90 8.79 -0.17 -3.36
N ALA A 91 8.75 -0.75 -4.57
CA ALA A 91 8.16 -2.06 -4.78
C ALA A 91 9.13 -3.19 -4.40
N LYS A 92 10.42 -3.03 -4.69
CA LYS A 92 11.44 -4.06 -4.45
C LYS A 92 12.83 -3.43 -4.46
N VAL A 93 13.73 -3.95 -3.61
CA VAL A 93 15.18 -3.76 -3.73
C VAL A 93 15.78 -5.07 -4.22
N LEU A 94 16.65 -4.99 -5.22
CA LEU A 94 17.40 -6.13 -5.75
C LEU A 94 18.88 -5.78 -5.77
N THR A 95 19.69 -6.70 -5.26
CA THR A 95 21.15 -6.61 -5.30
C THR A 95 21.65 -7.63 -6.30
N PHE A 96 22.42 -7.15 -7.29
CA PHE A 96 23.08 -7.99 -8.27
C PHE A 96 24.56 -8.14 -7.88
N THR A 97 25.01 -9.36 -7.63
CA THR A 97 26.43 -9.69 -7.34
C THR A 97 27.16 -10.23 -8.58
N SER A 98 26.46 -10.32 -9.72
CA SER A 98 26.97 -10.71 -11.04
C SER A 98 26.08 -10.05 -12.10
N PHE A 99 26.56 -9.98 -13.35
CA PHE A 99 25.77 -9.43 -14.46
C PHE A 99 24.44 -10.16 -14.63
N GLY A 100 23.38 -9.41 -14.90
CA GLY A 100 22.05 -9.96 -15.09
C GLY A 100 21.06 -8.92 -15.60
N THR A 101 19.88 -9.40 -15.99
CA THR A 101 18.78 -8.56 -16.46
C THR A 101 17.75 -8.40 -15.36
N TYR A 102 17.29 -7.18 -15.14
CA TYR A 102 16.10 -6.93 -14.34
C TYR A 102 14.89 -6.71 -15.25
N THR A 103 13.89 -7.59 -15.14
CA THR A 103 12.55 -7.35 -15.70
C THR A 103 11.72 -6.57 -14.68
N PRO A 104 11.27 -5.34 -15.00
CA PRO A 104 10.47 -4.55 -14.07
C PRO A 104 9.20 -5.28 -13.65
N THR A 105 8.98 -5.41 -12.34
CA THR A 105 7.70 -5.89 -11.81
C THR A 105 6.57 -4.94 -12.24
N THR A 106 5.41 -5.48 -12.58
CA THR A 106 4.19 -4.71 -12.89
C THR A 106 3.95 -3.64 -11.82
N GLY A 107 3.81 -2.37 -12.24
CA GLY A 107 3.66 -1.21 -11.35
C GLY A 107 4.97 -0.46 -11.04
N THR A 108 6.12 -0.92 -11.50
CA THR A 108 7.39 -0.18 -11.38
C THR A 108 7.34 1.09 -12.24
N LYS A 109 7.27 2.26 -11.61
CA LYS A 109 7.26 3.58 -12.29
C LYS A 109 8.63 4.23 -12.41
N LYS A 110 9.52 3.95 -11.45
CA LYS A 110 10.89 4.47 -11.39
C LYS A 110 11.80 3.37 -10.86
N ILE A 111 13.01 3.30 -11.41
CA ILE A 111 14.08 2.42 -10.94
C ILE A 111 15.28 3.32 -10.65
N ARG A 112 15.81 3.25 -9.42
CA ARG A 112 17.09 3.86 -9.07
C ARG A 112 18.11 2.75 -8.97
N VAL A 113 19.21 2.86 -9.73
CA VAL A 113 20.33 1.91 -9.66
C VAL A 113 21.54 2.65 -9.07
N PRO A 114 21.81 2.50 -7.76
CA PRO A 114 23.09 2.89 -7.20
C PRO A 114 24.13 1.80 -7.48
N ALA A 115 25.20 2.12 -8.21
CA ALA A 115 26.37 1.25 -8.33
C ALA A 115 27.28 1.44 -7.11
N VAL A 116 27.72 0.35 -6.48
CA VAL A 116 28.66 0.38 -5.34
C VAL A 116 29.75 -0.67 -5.57
N GLY A 117 30.96 -0.22 -5.95
CA GLY A 117 32.22 -0.98 -5.96
C GLY A 117 32.59 -1.75 -7.24
N GLY A 118 33.90 -1.81 -7.56
CA GLY A 118 34.56 -2.78 -8.44
C GLY A 118 35.02 -2.25 -9.82
N GLU A 119 36.30 -1.93 -9.95
CA GLU A 119 36.98 -1.56 -11.20
C GLU A 119 37.04 -2.74 -12.19
N GLY A 120 36.31 -2.67 -13.30
CA GLY A 120 36.32 -3.69 -14.35
C GLY A 120 35.83 -3.18 -15.70
N CYS A 121 36.56 -3.50 -16.77
CA CYS A 121 36.33 -3.04 -18.14
C CYS A 121 35.14 -3.77 -18.79
N GLY A 122 34.02 -3.08 -19.01
CA GLY A 122 32.82 -3.67 -19.63
C GLY A 122 32.84 -3.66 -21.16
N GLY A 123 33.13 -4.81 -21.79
CA GLY A 123 32.84 -5.05 -23.21
C GLY A 123 31.45 -5.67 -23.39
N GLY A 124 30.63 -5.12 -24.30
CA GLY A 124 29.42 -5.79 -24.82
C GLY A 124 28.10 -5.51 -24.11
N VAL A 125 27.74 -4.25 -23.86
CA VAL A 125 26.42 -3.89 -23.29
C VAL A 125 25.30 -4.10 -24.33
N PRO A 126 24.34 -5.04 -24.13
CA PRO A 126 23.18 -5.19 -25.00
C PRO A 126 22.21 -4.00 -24.85
N SER A 127 21.49 -3.66 -25.94
CA SER A 127 20.60 -2.50 -25.96
C SER A 127 19.48 -2.60 -24.90
N SER A 128 19.36 -1.56 -24.08
CA SER A 128 18.28 -1.43 -23.09
C SER A 128 17.05 -0.76 -23.70
N SER A 129 15.85 -1.20 -23.30
CA SER A 129 14.56 -0.64 -23.71
C SER A 129 13.82 -0.06 -22.51
N SER A 130 12.70 0.65 -22.72
CA SER A 130 11.82 1.09 -21.62
C SER A 130 11.25 -0.06 -20.78
N ALA A 131 11.31 -1.30 -21.28
CA ALA A 131 10.89 -2.53 -20.59
C ALA A 131 12.06 -3.34 -20.01
N THR A 132 13.32 -2.99 -20.31
CA THR A 132 14.49 -3.79 -19.93
C THR A 132 15.67 -2.89 -19.63
N GLN A 133 16.11 -2.86 -18.37
CA GLN A 133 17.29 -2.10 -17.96
C GLN A 133 18.49 -3.03 -17.80
N THR A 134 19.52 -2.77 -18.59
CA THR A 134 20.81 -3.47 -18.51
C THR A 134 21.68 -2.72 -17.51
N ILE A 135 22.14 -3.41 -16.46
CA ILE A 135 23.05 -2.84 -15.47
C ILE A 135 24.48 -3.18 -15.91
N THR A 136 25.22 -2.16 -16.35
CA THR A 136 26.65 -2.28 -16.68
C THR A 136 27.47 -1.41 -15.73
N MET A 137 28.60 -1.92 -15.28
CA MET A 137 29.61 -1.16 -14.55
C MET A 137 30.77 -0.88 -15.52
N GLY A 138 31.10 0.38 -15.81
CA GLY A 138 32.19 0.73 -16.75
C GLY A 138 32.79 2.12 -16.50
N GLY A 139 34.13 2.18 -16.49
CA GLY A 139 34.97 3.40 -16.46
C GLY A 139 36.08 3.33 -17.53
N GLU A 140 36.78 4.45 -17.79
CA GLU A 140 37.72 4.64 -18.92
C GLU A 140 38.86 3.62 -19.01
N CYS A 141 39.24 3.28 -20.25
CA CYS A 141 40.31 2.33 -20.58
C CYS A 141 41.67 3.04 -20.54
N VAL A 142 42.50 2.74 -19.53
CA VAL A 142 43.91 3.14 -19.53
C VAL A 142 44.72 2.01 -20.17
N VAL A 143 45.17 2.24 -21.39
CA VAL A 143 46.19 1.42 -22.06
C VAL A 143 47.54 1.91 -21.57
N TYR A 144 48.25 1.10 -20.77
CA TYR A 144 49.68 1.34 -20.54
C TYR A 144 50.44 0.81 -21.75
N ALA A 145 51.17 1.71 -22.42
CA ALA A 145 52.10 1.40 -23.50
C ALA A 145 53.37 0.71 -22.97
#